data_AF-A0A843KZM9-F1
#
_entry.id   AF-A0A843KZM9-F1
#
_cell.length_a   1.000
_cell.length_b   1.000
_cell.length_c   1.000
_cell.angle_alpha   90.00
_cell.angle_beta   90.00
_cell.angle_gamma   90.00
#
_symmetry.space_group_name_H-M   'P 1'
#
loop_
_entity.id
_entity.type
_entity.pdbx_description
1 polymer ?
#
loop_
_entity_poly.entity_id
_entity_poly.type
_entity_poly.pdbx_seq_one_letter_code
_entity_poly.pdbx_strand_id
1 'polypeptide(L)'
;MAGYTWHKVTEEEKEEIKKNAKKLLDEFSSKLEKIKTVELKKDSGKLREEGTGLEANKEFQEFMMDNAPLVDDGLIIAERGGWKK
;
A
#
# COMPACT_ATOMS: atom_id res chain seq x y z
N MET A 1 -17.43 -6.63 12.89
CA MET A 1 -16.60 -6.23 11.72
C MET A 1 -15.44 -5.42 12.28
N ALA A 2 -14.21 -5.88 12.01
CA ALA A 2 -12.99 -5.48 12.70
C ALA A 2 -12.71 -3.97 12.58
N GLY A 3 -12.29 -3.36 13.69
CA GLY A 3 -11.99 -1.94 13.80
C GLY A 3 -10.76 -1.54 12.99
N TYR A 4 -10.89 -0.38 12.35
CA TYR A 4 -9.95 0.39 11.55
C TYR A 4 -8.45 0.19 11.89
N THR A 5 -7.70 -0.15 10.84
CA THR A 5 -6.26 -0.46 10.73
C THR A 5 -5.30 0.72 10.99
N TRP A 6 -5.72 1.71 11.76
CA TRP A 6 -4.85 2.81 12.15
C TRP A 6 -5.06 3.17 13.62
N HIS A 7 -3.99 3.06 14.40
CA HIS A 7 -3.93 3.60 15.75
C HIS A 7 -2.57 4.29 15.95
N LYS A 8 -2.57 5.26 16.86
CA LYS A 8 -1.32 5.88 17.29
C LYS A 8 -0.54 4.86 18.13
N VAL A 9 0.61 4.45 17.62
CA VAL A 9 1.51 3.50 18.27
C VAL A 9 2.13 4.15 19.52
N THR A 10 2.11 3.45 20.66
CA THR A 10 2.82 3.90 21.88
C THR A 10 4.32 3.64 21.76
N GLU A 11 5.14 4.21 22.65
CA GLU A 11 6.60 3.96 22.58
C GLU A 11 6.95 2.50 22.93
N GLU A 12 6.16 1.85 23.79
CA GLU A 12 6.31 0.42 24.09
C GLU A 12 6.00 -0.46 22.86
N GLU A 13 4.86 -0.21 22.20
CA GLU A 13 4.48 -0.93 20.98
C GLU A 13 5.50 -0.71 19.86
N LYS A 14 6.06 0.49 19.76
CA LYS A 14 7.06 0.85 18.75
C LYS A 14 8.37 0.07 18.93
N GLU A 15 8.85 -0.08 20.17
CA GLU A 15 10.02 -0.92 20.43
C GLU A 15 9.75 -2.40 20.20
N GLU A 16 8.54 -2.88 20.48
CA GLU A 16 8.13 -4.25 20.13
C GLU A 16 8.10 -4.47 18.61
N ILE A 17 7.46 -3.57 17.86
CA ILE A 17 7.41 -3.60 16.39
C ILE A 17 8.83 -3.61 15.82
N LYS A 18 9.72 -2.76 16.33
CA LYS A 18 11.11 -2.67 15.89
C LYS A 18 11.87 -3.99 16.12
N LYS A 19 11.70 -4.61 17.30
CA LYS A 19 12.31 -5.91 17.60
C LYS A 19 11.80 -7.02 16.67
N ASN A 20 10.49 -7.06 16.45
CA ASN A 20 9.86 -8.05 15.59
C ASN A 20 10.25 -7.87 14.11
N ALA A 21 10.27 -6.63 13.63
CA ALA A 21 10.70 -6.29 12.28
C ALA A 21 12.17 -6.68 12.04
N LYS A 22 13.06 -6.36 12.99
CA LYS A 22 14.47 -6.75 12.90
C LYS A 22 14.63 -8.27 12.80
N LYS A 23 13.97 -9.01 13.69
CA LYS A 23 14.00 -10.48 13.68
C LYS A 23 13.51 -11.04 12.33
N LEU A 24 12.42 -10.50 11.80
CA LEU A 24 11.87 -10.91 10.50
C LEU A 24 12.88 -10.68 9.36
N LEU A 25 13.52 -9.52 9.33
CA LEU A 25 14.51 -9.17 8.31
C LEU A 25 15.76 -10.05 8.41
N ASP A 26 16.24 -10.29 9.62
CA ASP A 26 17.40 -11.17 9.87
C ASP A 26 17.09 -12.61 9.41
N GLU A 27 15.91 -13.13 9.76
CA GLU A 27 15.46 -14.45 9.33
C GLU A 27 15.32 -14.54 7.81
N PHE A 28 14.74 -13.51 7.18
CA PHE A 28 14.59 -13.44 5.73
C PHE A 28 15.95 -13.41 5.03
N SER A 29 16.88 -12.57 5.49
CA SER A 29 18.25 -12.49 4.94
C SER A 29 18.96 -13.84 5.05
N SER A 30 18.90 -14.48 6.22
CA SER A 30 19.54 -15.79 6.44
C SER A 30 18.98 -16.90 5.54
N LYS A 31 17.72 -16.79 5.12
CA LYS A 31 17.09 -17.72 4.19
C LYS A 31 17.48 -17.41 2.75
N LEU A 32 17.56 -16.13 2.38
CA LEU A 32 18.02 -15.71 1.05
C LEU A 32 19.46 -16.15 0.77
N GLU A 33 20.37 -16.05 1.74
CA GLU A 33 21.76 -16.50 1.58
C GLU A 33 21.90 -17.98 1.21
N LYS A 34 20.93 -18.81 1.61
CA LYS A 34 20.90 -20.25 1.31
C LYS A 34 20.42 -20.55 -0.12
N ILE A 35 19.78 -19.59 -0.77
CA ILE A 35 19.25 -19.74 -2.12
C ILE A 35 20.35 -19.38 -3.13
N LYS A 36 20.81 -20.38 -3.88
CA LYS A 36 21.65 -20.18 -5.05
C LYS A 36 20.78 -20.11 -6.30
N THR A 37 20.44 -18.90 -6.73
CA THR A 37 19.67 -18.67 -7.96
C THR A 37 20.54 -18.05 -9.05
N VAL A 38 20.43 -18.60 -10.25
CA VAL A 38 20.86 -17.93 -11.48
C VAL A 38 19.66 -17.11 -11.95
N GLU A 39 19.74 -15.77 -11.84
CA GLU A 39 18.66 -14.91 -12.32
C GLU A 39 18.53 -15.02 -13.85
N LEU A 40 17.46 -15.67 -14.30
CA LEU A 40 16.97 -15.53 -15.68
C LEU A 40 15.77 -14.59 -15.65
N LYS A 41 16.04 -13.30 -15.82
CA LYS A 41 14.96 -12.33 -16.05
C LYS A 41 14.35 -12.61 -17.41
N LYS A 42 13.16 -13.21 -17.42
CA LYS A 42 12.33 -13.28 -18.62
C LYS A 42 11.41 -12.08 -18.61
N ASP A 43 11.75 -11.07 -19.41
CA ASP A 43 10.82 -9.99 -19.69
C ASP A 43 9.62 -10.58 -20.44
N SER A 44 8.43 -10.29 -19.93
CA SER A 44 7.21 -10.73 -20.60
C SER A 44 6.90 -9.89 -21.85
N GLY A 45 7.53 -8.72 -21.99
CA GLY A 45 7.36 -7.80 -23.12
C GLY A 45 5.94 -7.26 -23.26
N LYS A 46 5.05 -7.52 -22.29
CA LYS A 46 3.65 -7.14 -22.34
C LYS A 46 3.51 -5.72 -21.84
N LEU A 47 3.29 -4.79 -22.76
CA LEU A 47 2.81 -3.46 -22.44
C LEU A 47 1.28 -3.49 -22.37
N ARG A 48 0.72 -2.67 -21.47
CA ARG A 48 -0.72 -2.43 -21.45
C ARG A 48 -1.08 -1.60 -22.67
N GLU A 49 -2.16 -1.95 -23.37
CA GLU A 49 -2.70 -1.06 -24.40
C GLU A 49 -3.13 0.27 -23.77
N GLU A 50 -2.71 1.36 -24.39
CA GLU A 50 -3.07 2.70 -23.96
C GLU A 50 -4.54 2.96 -24.29
N GLY A 51 -5.29 3.45 -23.30
CA GLY A 51 -6.67 3.88 -23.50
C GLY A 51 -6.73 5.38 -23.81
N THR A 52 -7.94 5.92 -23.97
CA THR A 52 -8.16 7.36 -24.17
C THR A 52 -7.77 8.22 -22.96
N GLY A 53 -7.54 7.61 -21.79
CA GLY A 53 -6.97 8.23 -20.57
C GLY A 53 -7.90 9.20 -19.84
N LEU A 54 -8.94 9.70 -20.51
CA LEU A 54 -9.88 10.71 -20.00
C LEU A 54 -11.21 10.13 -19.53
N GLU A 55 -11.51 8.88 -19.88
CA GLU A 55 -12.76 8.22 -19.49
C GLU A 55 -12.48 7.17 -18.43
N ALA A 56 -12.97 7.42 -17.21
CA ALA A 56 -13.03 6.43 -16.16
C ALA A 56 -14.29 5.57 -16.33
N ASN A 57 -14.19 4.29 -15.97
CA ASN A 57 -15.37 3.45 -15.84
C ASN A 57 -16.27 4.03 -14.73
N LYS A 58 -17.52 4.35 -15.06
CA LYS A 58 -18.49 4.96 -14.13
C LYS A 58 -18.79 4.06 -12.92
N GLU A 59 -18.92 2.76 -13.13
CA GLU A 59 -19.15 1.79 -12.05
C GLU A 59 -17.96 1.78 -11.07
N PHE A 60 -16.74 1.91 -11.58
CA PHE A 60 -15.55 2.02 -10.74
C PHE A 60 -15.52 3.34 -9.96
N GLN A 61 -15.92 4.44 -10.60
CA GLN A 61 -16.03 5.75 -9.93
C GLN A 61 -17.05 5.70 -8.78
N GLU A 62 -18.23 5.15 -9.02
CA GLU A 62 -19.29 4.99 -8.01
C GLU A 62 -18.79 4.12 -6.85
N PHE A 63 -18.23 2.95 -7.14
CA PHE A 63 -17.66 2.07 -6.12
C PHE A 63 -16.59 2.77 -5.27
N MET A 64 -15.74 3.59 -5.88
CA MET A 64 -14.69 4.32 -5.18
C MET A 64 -15.26 5.38 -4.24
N MET A 65 -16.33 6.08 -4.64
CA MET A 65 -17.01 7.08 -3.81
C MET A 65 -17.78 6.42 -2.65
N ASP A 66 -18.45 5.29 -2.90
CA ASP A 66 -19.21 4.56 -1.86
C ASP A 66 -18.30 4.04 -0.73
N ASN A 67 -17.04 3.74 -1.04
CA ASN A 67 -16.06 3.29 -0.06
C ASN A 67 -15.28 4.43 0.62
N ALA A 68 -15.47 5.67 0.18
CA ALA A 68 -14.73 6.80 0.73
C ALA A 68 -15.31 7.21 2.10
N PRO A 69 -14.45 7.62 3.06
CA PRO A 69 -14.88 7.96 4.41
C PRO A 69 -15.72 9.25 4.47
N LEU A 70 -15.48 10.18 3.53
CA LEU A 70 -16.23 11.42 3.40
C LEU A 70 -16.21 11.88 1.93
N VAL A 71 -17.38 12.16 1.39
CA VAL A 71 -17.58 12.64 0.02
C VAL A 71 -18.47 13.88 0.05
N ASP A 72 -18.13 14.89 -0.75
CA ASP A 72 -18.94 16.08 -0.98
C ASP A 72 -18.86 16.47 -2.46
N ASP A 73 -20.02 16.65 -3.10
CA ASP A 73 -20.16 17.00 -4.53
C ASP A 73 -19.25 16.19 -5.50
N GLY A 74 -19.17 14.87 -5.29
CA GLY A 74 -18.33 13.98 -6.12
C GLY A 74 -16.83 14.09 -5.84
N LEU A 75 -16.43 14.71 -4.73
CA LEU A 75 -15.05 14.85 -4.28
C LEU A 75 -14.84 14.09 -2.97
N ILE A 76 -13.75 13.33 -2.87
CA ILE A 76 -13.32 12.74 -1.60
C ILE A 76 -12.69 13.84 -0.75
N ILE A 77 -13.22 14.03 0.45
CA ILE A 77 -12.72 15.04 1.38
C ILE A 77 -11.67 14.40 2.29
N ALA A 78 -10.44 14.88 2.18
CA ALA A 78 -9.35 14.52 3.07
C ALA A 78 -9.12 15.62 4.13
N GLU A 79 -8.49 15.25 5.25
CA GLU A 79 -8.04 16.22 6.24
C GLU A 79 -7.07 17.24 5.60
N ARG A 80 -7.15 18.51 6.00
CA ARG A 80 -6.20 19.54 5.57
C ARG A 80 -4.84 19.31 6.24
N GLY A 81 -4.06 18.40 5.68
CA GLY A 81 -2.66 18.18 6.05
C GLY A 81 -1.79 19.27 5.44
N GLY A 82 -1.47 20.32 6.21
CA GLY A 82 -0.35 21.18 5.85
C GLY A 82 0.92 20.32 5.84
N TRP A 83 1.65 20.32 4.72
CA TRP A 83 2.99 19.73 4.69
C TRP A 83 3.83 20.44 5.75
N LYS A 84 4.09 19.77 6.88
CA LYS A 84 5.03 20.27 7.87
C LYS A 84 6.42 20.20 7.23
N LYS A 85 7.08 21.35 7.10
CA LYS A 85 8.48 21.46 6.71
C LYS A 85 9.38 20.74 7.71
#